data_AF-A0A519W249-F1
#
_entry.id   AF-A0A519W249-F1
#
_cell.length_a   1.000
_cell.length_b   1.000
_cell.length_c   1.000
_cell.angle_alpha   90.00
_cell.angle_beta   90.00
_cell.angle_gamma   90.00
#
_symmetry.space_group_name_H-M   'P 1'
#
loop_
_entity.id
_entity.type
_entity.pdbx_description
1 polymer ?
#
loop_
_entity_poly.entity_id
_entity_poly.type
_entity_poly.pdbx_seq_one_letter_code
_entity_poly.pdbx_strand_id
1 'polypeptide(L)'
;GLNIQANNGNPGEVPDINIRGFNSINGGSPLVLVDGIQGNIDRINPLDVESISVLKDAASSAIYGARGAFGVILITTKKGKDGKVQVEYSNNFSSTTPTTRTDYISDPYEYGRTVDAALNGYNGTNYTGFTSEDDWEKLRKVAAGELAPFKELQANGTYKFFDNTDWYGYLFRKWQPGQNHNISVSGGNDKIQGYVSGRAYKGATIQNIADADLVKYNVRGRINLKTNNWLEISDNIQISTDKQTEFGGYKNGYGGPWSTTSWYFLFPFQPNKIDGIPYDNMGTGAQGALEDGYNYVRTYSEQVVNILSAKVTPLKDLVVNVDYSNTINHIANSTRLNPFNYLTTAKATPAVGGLNRLTETRNRNYYNALNIYGTYSKSFFNDKHHTKLLLGYNQEDANSDNI
;
A
#
# COMPACT_ATOMS: atom_id res chain seq x y z
N GLY A 1 -6.90 -17.01 -18.51
CA GLY A 1 -6.71 -15.54 -18.46
C GLY A 1 -5.73 -15.17 -17.35
N LEU A 2 -5.24 -13.92 -17.34
CA LEU A 2 -4.57 -13.31 -16.19
C LEU A 2 -5.57 -12.33 -15.58
N ASN A 3 -5.92 -12.50 -14.31
CA ASN A 3 -6.78 -11.60 -13.56
C ASN A 3 -5.92 -10.83 -12.56
N ILE A 4 -6.09 -9.51 -12.52
CA ILE A 4 -5.43 -8.61 -11.56
C ILE A 4 -6.54 -7.78 -10.94
N GLN A 5 -6.71 -7.90 -9.62
CA GLN A 5 -7.74 -7.21 -8.88
C GLN A 5 -7.10 -6.39 -7.75
N ALA A 6 -7.23 -5.07 -7.84
CA ALA A 6 -6.95 -4.20 -6.70
C ALA A 6 -8.18 -4.24 -5.77
N ASN A 7 -7.96 -4.54 -4.50
CA ASN A 7 -9.05 -4.72 -3.53
C ASN A 7 -9.46 -3.41 -2.86
N ASN A 8 -8.56 -2.43 -2.80
CA ASN A 8 -8.89 -1.07 -2.37
C ASN A 8 -8.02 -0.02 -3.09
N GLY A 9 -8.23 1.25 -2.71
CA GLY A 9 -7.48 2.40 -3.24
C GLY A 9 -6.22 2.74 -2.44
N ASN A 10 -5.75 1.88 -1.53
CA ASN A 10 -4.52 2.12 -0.77
C ASN A 10 -3.31 1.98 -1.71
N PRO A 11 -2.51 3.05 -1.92
CA PRO A 11 -1.36 3.01 -2.82
C PRO A 11 -0.22 2.08 -2.33
N GLY A 12 -0.29 1.58 -1.10
CA GLY A 12 0.62 0.59 -0.53
C GLY A 12 0.19 -0.87 -0.72
N GLU A 13 -1.06 -1.15 -1.11
CA GLU A 13 -1.59 -2.51 -1.17
C GLU A 13 -1.13 -3.26 -2.43
N VAL A 14 -0.82 -4.55 -2.27
CA VAL A 14 -0.49 -5.45 -3.38
C VAL A 14 -1.78 -5.98 -3.99
N PRO A 15 -2.00 -5.83 -5.31
CA PRO A 15 -3.19 -6.37 -5.96
C PRO A 15 -3.18 -7.90 -5.94
N ASP A 16 -4.37 -8.50 -5.89
CA ASP A 16 -4.54 -9.94 -6.07
C ASP A 16 -4.27 -10.31 -7.53
N ILE A 17 -3.30 -11.20 -7.73
CA ILE A 17 -2.91 -11.68 -9.05
C ILE A 17 -3.24 -13.15 -9.16
N ASN A 18 -3.98 -13.52 -10.21
CA ASN A 18 -4.35 -14.89 -10.48
C ASN A 18 -4.16 -15.25 -11.96
N ILE A 19 -3.56 -16.42 -12.21
CA ILE A 19 -3.39 -16.98 -13.56
C ILE A 19 -4.31 -18.21 -13.69
N ARG A 20 -5.17 -18.19 -14.72
CA ARG A 20 -6.15 -19.25 -15.06
C ARG A 20 -7.38 -19.37 -14.15
N GLY A 21 -7.64 -18.42 -13.27
CA GLY A 21 -8.76 -18.46 -12.33
C GLY A 21 -8.41 -19.19 -11.02
N PHE A 22 -9.37 -19.29 -10.11
CA PHE A 22 -9.17 -19.96 -8.82
C PHE A 22 -9.17 -21.48 -8.99
N ASN A 23 -7.97 -22.08 -8.99
CA ASN A 23 -7.79 -23.53 -9.19
C ASN A 23 -7.68 -24.32 -7.87
N SER A 24 -7.86 -23.68 -6.72
CA SER A 24 -7.72 -24.27 -5.38
C SER A 24 -8.76 -23.69 -4.42
N ILE A 25 -9.39 -24.56 -3.65
CA ILE A 25 -10.37 -24.20 -2.61
C ILE A 25 -9.67 -23.49 -1.43
N ASN A 26 -8.38 -23.76 -1.22
CA ASN A 26 -7.55 -23.13 -0.19
C ASN A 26 -6.81 -21.89 -0.70
N GLY A 27 -7.12 -21.41 -1.91
CA GLY A 27 -6.40 -20.31 -2.56
C GLY A 27 -5.07 -20.72 -3.21
N GLY A 28 -4.38 -19.73 -3.79
CA GLY A 28 -3.09 -19.89 -4.46
C GLY A 28 -2.74 -18.64 -5.27
N SER A 29 -1.46 -18.25 -5.25
CA SER A 29 -0.92 -17.12 -6.00
C SER A 29 0.17 -17.59 -6.96
N PRO A 30 0.37 -16.91 -8.10
CA PRO A 30 1.44 -17.24 -9.03
C PRO A 30 2.82 -16.99 -8.39
N LEU A 31 3.81 -17.78 -8.80
CA LEU A 31 5.19 -17.56 -8.40
C LEU A 31 5.76 -16.34 -9.15
N VAL A 32 6.24 -15.34 -8.42
CA VAL A 32 6.93 -14.19 -9.00
C VAL A 32 8.43 -14.39 -8.86
N LEU A 33 9.15 -14.37 -9.99
CA LEU A 33 10.61 -14.42 -10.03
C LEU A 33 11.14 -13.10 -10.58
N VAL A 34 12.08 -12.50 -9.87
CA VAL A 34 12.80 -11.27 -10.26
C VAL A 34 14.24 -11.66 -10.50
N ASP A 35 14.70 -11.52 -11.75
CA ASP A 35 16.03 -11.94 -12.18
C ASP A 35 16.37 -13.40 -11.79
N GLY A 36 15.35 -14.28 -11.81
CA GLY A 36 15.49 -15.72 -11.53
C GLY A 36 15.27 -16.14 -10.08
N ILE A 37 15.11 -15.20 -9.15
CA ILE A 37 14.91 -15.49 -7.71
C ILE A 37 13.50 -15.09 -7.27
N GLN A 38 12.92 -15.82 -6.33
CA GLN A 38 11.60 -15.50 -5.79
C GLN A 38 11.58 -14.10 -5.18
N GLY A 39 10.63 -13.28 -5.60
CA GLY A 39 10.51 -11.88 -5.17
C GLY A 39 9.06 -11.42 -5.10
N ASN A 40 8.87 -10.14 -4.79
CA ASN A 40 7.55 -9.51 -4.78
C ASN A 40 7.52 -8.32 -5.76
N ILE A 41 6.43 -8.20 -6.51
CA ILE A 41 6.26 -7.22 -7.59
C ILE A 41 6.13 -5.79 -7.06
N ASP A 42 5.62 -5.61 -5.84
CA ASP A 42 5.40 -4.32 -5.17
C ASP A 42 6.71 -3.63 -4.73
N ARG A 43 7.78 -4.40 -4.55
CA ARG A 43 9.09 -3.96 -4.06
C ARG A 43 10.06 -3.54 -5.16
N ILE A 44 9.66 -3.67 -6.42
CA ILE A 44 10.49 -3.37 -7.58
C ILE A 44 10.15 -1.96 -8.07
N ASN A 45 11.17 -1.17 -8.40
CA ASN A 45 10.97 0.05 -9.14
C ASN A 45 10.50 -0.28 -10.58
N PRO A 46 9.30 0.15 -11.01
CA PRO A 46 8.81 -0.17 -12.34
C PRO A 46 9.71 0.33 -13.47
N LEU A 47 10.47 1.42 -13.23
CA LEU A 47 11.39 2.00 -14.21
C LEU A 47 12.68 1.19 -14.40
N ASP A 48 12.95 0.22 -13.52
CA ASP A 48 14.06 -0.74 -13.64
C ASP A 48 13.65 -2.00 -14.41
N VAL A 49 12.36 -2.20 -14.70
CA VAL A 49 11.88 -3.39 -15.41
C VAL A 49 12.23 -3.30 -16.89
N GLU A 50 12.90 -4.32 -17.41
CA GLU A 50 13.17 -4.49 -18.83
C GLU A 50 12.06 -5.27 -19.51
N SER A 51 11.59 -6.37 -18.89
CA SER A 51 10.50 -7.17 -19.43
C SER A 51 9.75 -7.95 -18.35
N ILE A 52 8.48 -8.26 -18.65
CA ILE A 52 7.62 -9.14 -17.85
C ILE A 52 7.12 -10.26 -18.76
N SER A 53 7.40 -11.51 -18.38
CA SER A 53 6.89 -12.70 -19.07
C SER A 53 5.97 -13.49 -18.14
N VAL A 54 4.80 -13.88 -18.62
CA VAL A 54 3.81 -14.62 -17.82
C VAL A 54 3.64 -16.02 -18.40
N LEU A 55 4.07 -17.04 -17.65
CA LEU A 55 3.94 -18.45 -18.01
C LEU A 55 2.57 -18.95 -17.55
N LYS A 56 1.66 -19.00 -18.53
CA LYS A 56 0.24 -19.31 -18.30
C LYS A 56 -0.11 -20.78 -18.45
N ASP A 57 0.80 -21.63 -18.91
CA ASP A 57 0.52 -23.04 -19.16
C ASP A 57 1.29 -23.91 -18.17
N ALA A 58 0.71 -25.05 -17.79
CA ALA A 58 1.34 -25.95 -16.83
C ALA A 58 2.66 -26.54 -17.37
N ALA A 59 2.72 -26.83 -18.67
CA ALA A 59 3.93 -27.36 -19.30
C ALA A 59 5.09 -26.33 -19.32
N SER A 60 4.78 -25.04 -19.49
CA SER A 60 5.81 -23.99 -19.49
C SER A 60 6.25 -23.60 -18.06
N SER A 61 5.37 -23.72 -17.08
CA SER A 61 5.71 -23.48 -15.66
C SER A 61 6.30 -24.70 -14.94
N ALA A 62 6.19 -25.91 -15.50
CA ALA A 62 6.63 -27.16 -14.86
C ALA A 62 8.12 -27.16 -14.46
N ILE A 63 8.96 -26.43 -15.20
CA ILE A 63 10.38 -26.29 -14.87
C ILE A 63 10.63 -25.59 -13.52
N TYR A 64 9.66 -24.82 -13.02
CA TYR A 64 9.69 -24.16 -11.71
C TYR A 64 9.04 -25.01 -10.59
N GLY A 65 8.72 -26.28 -10.90
CA GLY A 65 8.22 -27.26 -9.94
C GLY A 65 6.83 -26.94 -9.37
N ALA A 66 6.54 -27.48 -8.18
CA ALA A 66 5.23 -27.38 -7.53
C ALA A 66 4.79 -25.92 -7.27
N ARG A 67 5.73 -25.00 -7.07
CA ARG A 67 5.43 -23.57 -6.86
C ARG A 67 4.93 -22.87 -8.13
N GLY A 68 5.27 -23.40 -9.30
CA GLY A 68 4.73 -22.96 -10.59
C GLY A 68 3.34 -23.48 -10.92
N ALA A 69 2.68 -24.21 -10.00
CA ALA A 69 1.35 -24.80 -10.22
C ALA A 69 0.28 -23.75 -10.57
N PHE A 70 0.39 -22.55 -9.98
CA PHE A 70 -0.50 -21.42 -10.22
C PHE A 70 0.02 -20.45 -11.30
N GLY A 71 0.99 -20.89 -12.12
CA GLY A 71 1.67 -20.07 -13.12
C GLY A 71 2.85 -19.28 -12.55
N VAL A 72 3.65 -18.69 -13.45
CA VAL A 72 4.89 -17.99 -13.09
C VAL A 72 4.94 -16.63 -13.78
N ILE A 73 5.33 -15.60 -13.05
CA ILE A 73 5.59 -14.25 -13.56
C ILE A 73 7.10 -14.01 -13.46
N LEU A 74 7.75 -13.86 -14.60
CA LEU A 74 9.18 -13.59 -14.72
C LEU A 74 9.37 -12.10 -14.97
N ILE A 75 10.09 -11.44 -14.08
CA ILE A 75 10.48 -10.04 -14.20
C ILE A 75 11.98 -10.01 -14.45
N THR A 76 12.39 -9.42 -15.58
CA THR A 76 13.80 -9.16 -15.89
C THR A 76 14.07 -7.69 -15.73
N THR A 77 15.15 -7.34 -15.03
CA THR A 77 15.54 -5.94 -14.80
C THR A 77 16.60 -5.47 -15.78
N LYS A 78 16.63 -4.15 -16.00
CA LYS A 78 17.58 -3.47 -16.87
C LYS A 78 19.02 -3.75 -16.42
N LYS A 79 19.90 -3.92 -17.42
CA LYS A 79 21.32 -4.18 -17.23
C LYS A 79 22.16 -3.05 -17.81
N GLY A 80 23.44 -3.02 -17.44
CA GLY A 80 24.40 -2.15 -18.09
C GLY A 80 24.50 -2.51 -19.58
N LYS A 81 24.75 -1.50 -20.42
CA LYS A 81 24.92 -1.67 -21.86
C LYS A 81 26.30 -1.19 -22.26
N ASP A 82 26.85 -1.81 -23.30
CA ASP A 82 28.08 -1.32 -23.92
C ASP A 82 27.87 0.08 -24.48
N GLY A 83 28.88 0.93 -24.29
CA GLY A 83 28.90 2.27 -24.86
C GLY A 83 29.02 3.37 -23.80
N LYS A 84 28.70 4.59 -24.23
CA LYS A 84 28.81 5.78 -23.39
C LYS A 84 27.89 5.68 -22.19
N VAL A 85 28.34 6.25 -21.07
CA VAL A 85 27.51 6.41 -19.88
C VAL A 85 26.27 7.23 -20.25
N GLN A 86 25.09 6.68 -19.97
CA GLN A 86 23.80 7.31 -20.13
C GLN A 86 23.20 7.55 -18.75
N VAL A 87 22.77 8.79 -18.51
CA VAL A 87 22.06 9.20 -17.30
C VAL A 87 20.64 9.55 -17.70
N GLU A 88 19.68 8.89 -17.08
CA GLU A 88 18.26 9.18 -17.28
C GLU A 88 17.68 9.65 -15.94
N TYR A 89 17.06 10.82 -15.95
CA TYR A 89 16.31 11.35 -14.82
C TYR A 89 14.88 11.63 -15.25
N SER A 90 13.93 11.22 -14.41
CA SER A 90 12.51 11.53 -14.58
C SER A 90 11.94 12.02 -13.26
N ASN A 91 11.13 13.07 -13.32
CA ASN A 91 10.31 13.54 -12.21
C ASN A 91 8.86 13.52 -12.64
N ASN A 92 8.01 12.83 -11.90
CA ASN A 92 6.60 12.69 -12.21
C ASN A 92 5.78 13.25 -11.05
N PHE A 93 4.85 14.14 -11.38
CA PHE A 93 3.82 14.62 -10.46
C PHE A 93 2.50 13.96 -10.81
N SER A 94 1.77 13.55 -9.78
CA SER A 94 0.49 12.87 -9.90
C SER A 94 -0.51 13.48 -8.94
N SER A 95 -1.78 13.42 -9.32
CA SER A 95 -2.89 13.76 -8.45
C SER A 95 -3.92 12.65 -8.62
N THR A 96 -4.32 12.04 -7.51
CA THR A 96 -5.36 11.00 -7.50
C THR A 96 -6.61 11.56 -6.86
N THR A 97 -7.77 11.05 -7.27
CA THR A 97 -9.08 11.40 -6.70
C THR A 97 -9.90 10.13 -6.50
N PRO A 98 -10.76 10.05 -5.47
CA PRO A 98 -11.64 8.91 -5.29
C PRO A 98 -12.54 8.69 -6.52
N THR A 99 -12.49 7.48 -7.11
CA THR A 99 -13.33 7.12 -8.28
C THR A 99 -14.80 7.00 -7.91
N THR A 100 -15.08 6.55 -6.69
CA THR A 100 -16.44 6.47 -6.14
C THR A 100 -16.42 7.03 -4.71
N ARG A 101 -17.54 7.61 -4.31
CA ARG A 101 -17.83 7.96 -2.92
C ARG A 101 -19.30 7.67 -2.67
N THR A 102 -19.64 7.29 -1.45
CA THR A 102 -21.03 7.27 -1.02
C THR A 102 -21.57 8.69 -1.08
N ASP A 103 -22.73 8.86 -1.71
CA ASP A 103 -23.46 10.13 -1.68
C ASP A 103 -24.25 10.19 -0.37
N TYR A 104 -23.71 10.89 0.61
CA TYR A 104 -24.37 11.10 1.88
C TYR A 104 -25.35 12.26 1.75
N ILE A 105 -26.50 12.17 2.42
CA ILE A 105 -27.37 13.34 2.60
C ILE A 105 -26.60 14.33 3.48
N SER A 106 -25.95 15.31 2.84
CA SER A 106 -25.14 16.32 3.50
C SER A 106 -25.96 17.51 4.00
N ASP A 107 -27.12 17.74 3.39
CA ASP A 107 -28.03 18.80 3.83
C ASP A 107 -28.61 18.43 5.21
N PRO A 108 -28.35 19.23 6.26
CA PRO A 108 -28.77 18.90 7.62
C PRO A 108 -30.28 18.93 7.81
N TYR A 109 -31.00 19.77 7.04
CA TYR A 109 -32.46 19.84 7.07
C TYR A 109 -33.07 18.59 6.43
N GLU A 110 -32.64 18.23 5.23
CA GLU A 110 -33.11 17.03 4.53
C GLU A 110 -32.79 15.77 5.33
N TYR A 111 -31.56 15.65 5.84
CA TYR A 111 -31.14 14.54 6.68
C TYR A 111 -32.03 14.42 7.92
N GLY A 112 -32.19 15.53 8.66
CA GLY A 112 -32.95 15.56 9.90
C GLY A 112 -34.42 15.17 9.68
N ARG A 113 -35.08 15.76 8.67
CA ARG A 113 -36.48 15.46 8.33
C ARG A 113 -36.65 14.00 7.92
N THR A 114 -35.68 13.44 7.18
CA THR A 114 -35.73 12.06 6.71
C THR A 114 -35.61 11.06 7.87
N VAL A 115 -34.65 11.26 8.77
CA VAL A 115 -34.45 10.36 9.92
C VAL A 115 -35.63 10.43 10.89
N ASP A 116 -36.15 11.63 11.17
CA ASP A 116 -37.30 11.78 12.06
C ASP A 116 -38.58 11.20 11.44
N ALA A 117 -38.82 11.40 10.13
CA ALA A 117 -39.96 10.78 9.46
C ALA A 117 -39.88 9.24 9.52
N ALA A 118 -38.69 8.67 9.33
CA ALA A 118 -38.47 7.23 9.40
C ALA A 118 -38.70 6.66 10.81
N LEU A 119 -38.14 7.28 11.85
CA LEU A 119 -38.36 6.82 13.23
C LEU A 119 -39.79 7.05 13.71
N ASN A 120 -40.41 8.16 13.32
CA ASN A 120 -41.79 8.42 13.66
C ASN A 120 -42.72 7.35 13.06
N GLY A 121 -42.50 6.97 11.80
CA GLY A 121 -43.21 5.86 11.17
C GLY A 121 -42.93 4.49 11.78
N TYR A 122 -41.72 4.27 12.32
CA TYR A 122 -41.32 3.01 12.94
C TYR A 122 -41.88 2.81 14.36
N ASN A 123 -41.77 3.82 15.23
CA ASN A 123 -42.14 3.71 16.64
C ASN A 123 -42.68 5.02 17.28
N GLY A 124 -43.01 6.04 16.48
CA GLY A 124 -43.54 7.31 16.99
C GLY A 124 -42.53 8.20 17.72
N THR A 125 -41.23 7.90 17.61
CA THR A 125 -40.17 8.70 18.23
C THR A 125 -39.45 9.57 17.20
N ASN A 126 -38.83 10.65 17.67
CA ASN A 126 -37.95 11.49 16.87
C ASN A 126 -36.50 11.28 17.32
N TYR A 127 -35.58 11.35 16.37
CA TYR A 127 -34.15 11.18 16.60
C TYR A 127 -33.43 12.50 16.88
N THR A 128 -33.75 13.54 16.10
CA THR A 128 -32.92 14.76 16.05
C THR A 128 -33.10 15.68 17.26
N GLY A 129 -34.27 15.62 17.90
CA GLY A 129 -34.66 16.58 18.93
C GLY A 129 -35.18 17.92 18.39
N PHE A 130 -35.34 18.07 17.07
CA PHE A 130 -36.07 19.19 16.46
C PHE A 130 -37.57 18.93 16.58
N THR A 131 -38.28 19.79 17.31
CA THR A 131 -39.68 19.54 17.70
C THR A 131 -40.64 20.59 17.19
N SER A 132 -40.14 21.74 16.73
CA SER A 132 -40.96 22.86 16.25
C SER A 132 -40.64 23.22 14.81
N GLU A 133 -41.59 23.83 14.09
CA GLU A 133 -41.32 24.38 12.76
C GLU A 133 -40.28 25.51 12.78
N ASP A 134 -40.14 26.22 13.92
CA ASP A 134 -39.07 27.20 14.11
C ASP A 134 -37.69 26.54 14.12
N ASP A 135 -37.54 25.38 14.78
CA ASP A 135 -36.29 24.59 14.71
C ASP A 135 -35.96 24.21 13.27
N TRP A 136 -36.95 23.68 12.55
CA TRP A 136 -36.77 23.25 11.17
C TRP A 136 -36.42 24.42 10.25
N GLU A 137 -37.03 25.59 10.43
CA GLU A 137 -36.71 26.79 9.67
C GLU A 137 -35.31 27.32 9.98
N LYS A 138 -34.88 27.31 11.25
CA LYS A 138 -33.49 27.63 11.63
C LYS A 138 -32.50 26.69 10.96
N LEU A 139 -32.76 25.39 11.00
CA LEU A 139 -31.90 24.38 10.38
C LEU A 139 -31.84 24.55 8.86
N ARG A 140 -32.98 24.85 8.21
CA ARG A 140 -33.05 25.15 6.78
C ARG A 140 -32.20 26.37 6.41
N LYS A 141 -32.25 27.44 7.22
CA LYS A 141 -31.41 28.64 7.02
C LYS A 141 -29.93 28.34 7.20
N VAL A 142 -29.56 27.49 8.16
CA VAL A 142 -28.17 27.04 8.33
C VAL A 142 -27.71 26.18 7.14
N ALA A 143 -28.56 25.26 6.67
CA ALA A 143 -28.31 24.43 5.50
C ALA A 143 -28.06 25.29 4.25
N ALA A 144 -28.88 26.33 4.05
CA ALA A 144 -28.79 27.27 2.94
C ALA A 144 -27.64 28.30 3.07
N GLY A 145 -26.94 28.36 4.21
CA GLY A 145 -25.92 29.35 4.50
C GLY A 145 -26.46 30.77 4.79
N GLU A 146 -27.77 30.91 5.00
CA GLU A 146 -28.43 32.17 5.37
C GLU A 146 -28.22 32.51 6.86
N LEU A 147 -27.93 31.50 7.69
CA LEU A 147 -27.63 31.61 9.11
C LEU A 147 -26.34 30.85 9.44
N ALA A 148 -25.44 31.46 10.21
CA ALA A 148 -24.23 30.78 10.65
C ALA A 148 -24.55 29.63 11.63
N PRO A 149 -23.78 28.52 11.63
CA PRO A 149 -23.93 27.44 12.60
C PRO A 149 -23.92 27.91 14.05
N PHE A 150 -24.77 27.31 14.89
CA PHE A 150 -24.90 27.69 16.30
C PHE A 150 -25.45 26.54 17.16
N LYS A 151 -25.42 26.75 18.48
CA LYS A 151 -25.97 25.82 19.48
C LYS A 151 -26.93 26.54 20.42
N GLU A 152 -28.03 25.89 20.79
CA GLU A 152 -29.02 26.41 21.74
C GLU A 152 -29.03 25.56 23.02
N LEU A 153 -28.81 26.19 24.18
CA LEU A 153 -28.91 25.52 25.48
C LEU A 153 -30.38 25.24 25.82
N GLN A 154 -30.69 23.99 26.08
CA GLN A 154 -32.02 23.52 26.48
C GLN A 154 -32.16 23.49 28.01
N ALA A 155 -33.40 23.48 28.51
CA ALA A 155 -33.70 23.52 29.94
C ALA A 155 -33.11 22.33 30.74
N ASN A 156 -32.90 21.18 30.10
CA ASN A 156 -32.27 19.99 30.68
C ASN A 156 -30.72 20.04 30.69
N GLY A 157 -30.14 21.16 30.23
CA GLY A 157 -28.71 21.39 30.12
C GLY A 157 -28.03 20.75 28.90
N THR A 158 -28.78 20.19 27.94
CA THR A 158 -28.23 19.74 26.65
C THR A 158 -28.22 20.87 25.63
N TYR A 159 -27.40 20.74 24.60
CA TYR A 159 -27.42 21.62 23.44
C TYR A 159 -28.20 20.98 22.30
N LYS A 160 -28.98 21.82 21.62
CA LYS A 160 -29.50 21.55 20.28
C LYS A 160 -28.54 22.20 19.28
N PHE A 161 -28.05 21.43 18.32
CA PHE A 161 -27.05 21.88 17.35
C PHE A 161 -27.70 22.18 16.01
N PHE A 162 -27.35 23.32 15.43
CA PHE A 162 -27.72 23.71 14.08
C PHE A 162 -26.43 23.92 13.30
N ASP A 163 -25.95 22.85 12.68
CA ASP A 163 -24.72 22.84 11.89
C ASP A 163 -24.97 22.37 10.45
N ASN A 164 -23.97 22.54 9.58
CA ASN A 164 -23.92 22.03 8.23
C ASN A 164 -22.53 21.44 7.99
N THR A 165 -22.21 20.39 8.75
CA THR A 165 -20.89 19.77 8.75
C THR A 165 -20.73 18.81 7.56
N ASP A 166 -19.84 19.16 6.63
CA ASP A 166 -19.36 18.28 5.56
C ASP A 166 -18.41 17.23 6.13
N TRP A 167 -18.97 16.15 6.67
CA TRP A 167 -18.20 15.05 7.26
C TRP A 167 -17.28 14.36 6.26
N TYR A 168 -17.69 14.24 5.00
CA TYR A 168 -16.85 13.62 3.97
C TYR A 168 -15.62 14.49 3.68
N GLY A 169 -15.83 15.79 3.43
CA GLY A 169 -14.74 16.74 3.22
C GLY A 169 -13.87 16.96 4.46
N TYR A 170 -14.45 16.79 5.66
CA TYR A 170 -13.71 16.84 6.92
C TYR A 170 -12.73 15.67 7.04
N LEU A 171 -13.17 14.44 6.72
CA LEU A 171 -12.39 13.21 6.91
C LEU A 171 -11.46 12.89 5.73
N PHE A 172 -11.90 13.19 4.51
CA PHE A 172 -11.26 12.74 3.28
C PHE A 172 -10.91 13.89 2.33
N ARG A 173 -9.68 13.84 1.82
CA ARG A 173 -9.20 14.78 0.81
C ARG A 173 -9.92 14.57 -0.51
N LYS A 174 -10.20 15.66 -1.19
CA LYS A 174 -10.77 15.64 -2.55
C LYS A 174 -9.77 15.14 -3.59
N TRP A 175 -8.49 15.40 -3.38
CA TRP A 175 -7.39 14.95 -4.22
C TRP A 175 -6.14 14.68 -3.37
N GLN A 176 -5.30 13.75 -3.82
CA GLN A 176 -4.08 13.36 -3.14
C GLN A 176 -2.87 13.53 -4.07
N PRO A 177 -1.94 14.47 -3.78
CA PRO A 177 -0.71 14.62 -4.55
C PRO A 177 0.22 13.43 -4.38
N GLY A 178 0.94 13.10 -5.44
CA GLY A 178 2.09 12.19 -5.39
C GLY A 178 3.22 12.69 -6.25
N GLN A 179 4.45 12.43 -5.83
CA GLN A 179 5.66 12.79 -6.54
C GLN A 179 6.61 11.60 -6.62
N ASN A 180 7.20 11.39 -7.79
CA ASN A 180 8.12 10.30 -8.06
C ASN A 180 9.39 10.82 -8.75
N HIS A 181 10.51 10.77 -8.04
CA HIS A 181 11.83 10.99 -8.60
C HIS A 181 12.45 9.65 -8.95
N ASN A 182 13.02 9.56 -10.15
CA ASN A 182 13.78 8.40 -10.57
C ASN A 182 15.03 8.86 -11.32
N ILE A 183 16.17 8.29 -10.96
CA ILE A 183 17.43 8.46 -11.66
C ILE A 183 17.99 7.08 -11.97
N SER A 184 18.58 6.93 -13.16
CA SER A 184 19.36 5.75 -13.49
C SER A 184 20.60 6.14 -14.29
N VAL A 185 21.66 5.37 -14.10
CA VAL A 185 22.94 5.50 -14.78
C VAL A 185 23.28 4.13 -15.34
N SER A 186 23.55 4.06 -16.64
CA SER A 186 23.92 2.82 -17.32
C SER A 186 25.09 3.08 -18.25
N GLY A 187 25.96 2.09 -18.42
CA GLY A 187 27.07 2.18 -19.36
C GLY A 187 28.12 1.12 -19.11
N GLY A 188 29.15 1.11 -19.94
CA GLY A 188 30.21 0.12 -19.82
C GLY A 188 30.90 -0.18 -21.14
N ASN A 189 31.69 -1.23 -21.13
CA ASN A 189 32.33 -1.80 -22.29
C ASN A 189 32.16 -3.33 -22.30
N ASP A 190 32.78 -3.96 -23.28
CA ASP A 190 32.73 -5.41 -23.50
C ASP A 190 33.10 -6.24 -22.27
N LYS A 191 33.95 -5.70 -21.37
CA LYS A 191 34.42 -6.36 -20.15
C LYS A 191 33.61 -6.03 -18.91
N ILE A 192 33.18 -4.78 -18.74
CA ILE A 192 32.51 -4.30 -17.53
C ILE A 192 31.28 -3.49 -17.93
N GLN A 193 30.12 -3.93 -17.49
CA GLN A 193 28.85 -3.25 -17.71
C GLN A 193 28.21 -2.94 -16.35
N GLY A 194 27.78 -1.69 -16.15
CA GLY A 194 27.18 -1.21 -14.91
C GLY A 194 25.80 -0.61 -15.13
N TYR A 195 24.92 -0.82 -14.15
CA TYR A 195 23.63 -0.17 -14.03
C TYR A 195 23.38 0.20 -12.57
N VAL A 196 23.03 1.45 -12.29
CA VAL A 196 22.61 1.90 -10.97
C VAL A 196 21.34 2.72 -11.12
N SER A 197 20.37 2.51 -10.25
CA SER A 197 19.16 3.33 -10.22
C SER A 197 18.71 3.63 -8.80
N GLY A 198 17.98 4.74 -8.68
CA GLY A 198 17.39 5.20 -7.44
C GLY A 198 16.02 5.81 -7.70
N ARG A 199 15.05 5.46 -6.85
CA ARG A 199 13.71 6.01 -6.86
C ARG A 199 13.33 6.52 -5.48
N ALA A 200 12.71 7.69 -5.45
CA ALA A 200 12.04 8.24 -4.27
C ALA A 200 10.60 8.60 -4.65
N TYR A 201 9.65 7.93 -4.00
CA TYR A 201 8.23 8.19 -4.16
C TYR A 201 7.64 8.69 -2.84
N LYS A 202 6.85 9.76 -2.91
CA LYS A 202 6.02 10.24 -1.81
C LYS A 202 4.61 10.47 -2.32
N GLY A 203 3.62 9.82 -1.70
CA GLY A 203 2.20 10.00 -1.99
C GLY A 203 1.45 10.39 -0.72
N ALA A 204 0.60 11.41 -0.83
CA ALA A 204 -0.36 11.74 0.20
C ALA A 204 -1.45 10.66 0.27
N THR A 205 -1.94 10.36 1.47
CA THR A 205 -3.11 9.47 1.64
C THR A 205 -4.42 10.25 1.54
N ILE A 206 -5.54 9.52 1.56
CA ILE A 206 -6.90 10.08 1.51
C ILE A 206 -7.27 10.88 2.76
N GLN A 207 -6.55 10.73 3.88
CA GLN A 207 -6.88 11.39 5.13
C GLN A 207 -6.70 12.92 5.05
N ASN A 208 -7.71 13.68 5.51
CA ASN A 208 -7.71 15.14 5.42
C ASN A 208 -7.25 15.87 6.70
N ILE A 209 -7.46 15.27 7.86
CA ILE A 209 -7.18 15.91 9.16
C ILE A 209 -5.69 15.84 9.52
N ALA A 210 -5.11 14.64 9.44
CA ALA A 210 -3.69 14.43 9.71
C ALA A 210 -3.00 13.92 8.43
N ASP A 211 -1.81 14.46 8.19
CA ASP A 211 -1.01 14.18 7.00
C ASP A 211 -0.35 12.80 7.12
N ALA A 212 -1.11 11.77 6.75
CA ALA A 212 -0.59 10.44 6.51
C ALA A 212 0.03 10.37 5.10
N ASP A 213 1.24 9.81 5.02
CA ASP A 213 2.04 9.70 3.80
C ASP A 213 2.45 8.24 3.55
N LEU A 214 2.52 7.88 2.27
CA LEU A 214 3.22 6.69 1.78
C LEU A 214 4.55 7.12 1.16
N VAL A 215 5.64 6.61 1.71
CA VAL A 215 6.99 6.92 1.22
C VAL A 215 7.68 5.63 0.82
N LYS A 216 8.17 5.56 -0.43
CA LYS A 216 8.94 4.41 -0.93
C LYS A 216 10.28 4.87 -1.47
N TYR A 217 11.32 4.11 -1.13
CA TYR A 217 12.64 4.26 -1.76
C TYR A 217 13.05 2.95 -2.39
N ASN A 218 13.58 3.00 -3.61
CA ASN A 218 14.20 1.86 -4.26
C ASN A 218 15.61 2.24 -4.68
N VAL A 219 16.56 1.34 -4.47
CA VAL A 219 17.92 1.46 -4.99
C VAL A 219 18.27 0.13 -5.65
N ARG A 220 18.86 0.19 -6.84
CA ARG A 220 19.41 -0.98 -7.51
C ARG A 220 20.83 -0.69 -7.95
N GLY A 221 21.70 -1.67 -7.75
CA GLY A 221 23.04 -1.70 -8.32
C GLY A 221 23.24 -3.04 -9.02
N ARG A 222 23.70 -3.01 -10.26
CA ARG A 222 24.04 -4.19 -11.02
C ARG A 222 25.38 -3.99 -11.73
N ILE A 223 26.26 -4.98 -11.62
CA ILE A 223 27.51 -5.02 -12.34
C ILE A 223 27.67 -6.38 -13.02
N ASN A 224 28.11 -6.37 -14.27
CA ASN A 224 28.44 -7.55 -15.05
C ASN A 224 29.90 -7.45 -15.47
N LEU A 225 30.68 -8.48 -15.18
CA LEU A 225 32.11 -8.59 -15.41
C LEU A 225 32.40 -9.81 -16.29
N LYS A 226 32.78 -9.57 -17.55
CA LYS A 226 33.33 -10.62 -18.42
C LYS A 226 34.83 -10.71 -18.16
N THR A 227 35.20 -11.67 -17.32
CA THR A 227 36.60 -11.86 -16.90
C THR A 227 37.45 -12.39 -18.06
N ASN A 228 36.89 -13.31 -18.84
CA ASN A 228 37.46 -13.93 -20.02
C ASN A 228 36.34 -14.58 -20.86
N ASN A 229 36.70 -15.30 -21.92
CA ASN A 229 35.73 -15.91 -22.84
C ASN A 229 34.89 -17.05 -22.22
N TRP A 230 35.29 -17.59 -21.07
CA TRP A 230 34.62 -18.73 -20.44
C TRP A 230 33.96 -18.38 -19.10
N LEU A 231 34.17 -17.19 -18.54
CA LEU A 231 33.63 -16.80 -17.23
C LEU A 231 33.12 -15.35 -17.23
N GLU A 232 31.82 -15.22 -16.95
CA GLU A 232 31.15 -13.97 -16.62
C GLU A 232 30.64 -14.04 -15.18
N ILE A 233 30.90 -12.99 -14.40
CA ILE A 233 30.41 -12.84 -13.02
C ILE A 233 29.50 -11.62 -13.02
N SER A 234 28.35 -11.69 -12.35
CA SER A 234 27.51 -10.52 -12.11
C SER A 234 27.00 -10.47 -10.69
N ASP A 235 26.88 -9.26 -10.17
CA ASP A 235 26.24 -8.99 -8.89
C ASP A 235 25.05 -8.03 -9.11
N ASN A 236 23.96 -8.28 -8.40
CA ASN A 236 22.73 -7.49 -8.47
C ASN A 236 22.21 -7.29 -7.05
N ILE A 237 22.29 -6.05 -6.57
CA ILE A 237 21.77 -5.62 -5.28
C ILE A 237 20.53 -4.78 -5.51
N GLN A 238 19.46 -5.12 -4.79
CA GLN A 238 18.23 -4.35 -4.72
C GLN A 238 17.92 -4.03 -3.27
N ILE A 239 17.64 -2.76 -2.99
CA ILE A 239 17.12 -2.30 -1.71
C ILE A 239 15.77 -1.65 -1.98
N SER A 240 14.73 -2.06 -1.25
CA SER A 240 13.42 -1.42 -1.29
C SER A 240 12.95 -1.11 0.12
N THR A 241 12.52 0.11 0.36
CA THR A 241 11.88 0.51 1.61
C THR A 241 10.50 1.07 1.33
N ASP A 242 9.59 0.82 2.27
CA ASP A 242 8.23 1.32 2.27
C ASP A 242 7.91 1.77 3.69
N LYS A 243 7.39 2.99 3.82
CA LYS A 243 6.86 3.52 5.08
C LYS A 243 5.46 4.03 4.85
N GLN A 244 4.51 3.42 5.54
CA GLN A 244 3.12 3.83 5.59
C GLN A 244 2.79 4.26 7.01
N THR A 245 2.18 5.42 7.16
CA THR A 245 1.64 5.89 8.45
C THR A 245 0.16 6.18 8.28
N GLU A 246 -0.64 5.71 9.22
CA GLU A 246 -2.07 5.97 9.29
C GLU A 246 -2.41 6.52 10.68
N PHE A 247 -3.13 7.63 10.71
CA PHE A 247 -3.60 8.21 11.96
C PHE A 247 -5.04 7.80 12.24
N GLY A 248 -5.38 7.75 13.52
CA GLY A 248 -6.71 7.35 13.95
C GLY A 248 -6.73 6.90 15.40
N GLY A 249 -7.88 6.50 15.89
CA GLY A 249 -8.04 6.08 17.26
C GLY A 249 -9.45 6.23 17.79
N TYR A 250 -9.65 5.67 18.96
CA TYR A 250 -10.85 5.75 19.77
C TYR A 250 -10.48 5.90 21.24
N LYS A 251 -11.49 6.15 22.07
CA LYS A 251 -11.32 6.20 23.52
C LYS A 251 -10.64 4.96 24.10
N ASN A 252 -10.82 3.79 23.48
CA ASN A 252 -10.36 2.50 24.01
C ASN A 252 -9.24 1.83 23.20
N GLY A 253 -8.69 2.47 22.16
CA GLY A 253 -7.70 1.82 21.31
C GLY A 253 -7.47 2.49 19.96
N TYR A 254 -6.80 1.77 19.07
CA TYR A 254 -6.67 2.22 17.68
C TYR A 254 -7.92 1.90 16.88
N GLY A 255 -8.27 2.82 15.99
CA GLY A 255 -9.28 2.64 14.96
C GLY A 255 -8.82 3.34 13.71
N GLY A 256 -8.78 2.63 12.58
CA GLY A 256 -8.35 3.23 11.31
C GLY A 256 -9.35 4.28 10.80
N PRO A 257 -8.97 5.06 9.77
CA PRO A 257 -9.79 6.15 9.23
C PRO A 257 -11.17 5.68 8.76
N TRP A 258 -11.29 4.45 8.26
CA TRP A 258 -12.59 3.89 7.86
C TRP A 258 -13.45 3.45 9.03
N SER A 259 -12.83 3.00 10.12
CA SER A 259 -13.59 2.70 11.32
C SER A 259 -14.23 3.99 11.83
N THR A 260 -13.53 5.14 11.81
CA THR A 260 -14.11 6.40 12.30
C THR A 260 -15.26 6.93 11.44
N THR A 261 -15.33 6.54 10.15
CA THR A 261 -16.34 7.01 9.19
C THR A 261 -17.52 6.05 8.98
N SER A 262 -17.35 4.78 9.34
CA SER A 262 -18.39 3.75 9.19
C SER A 262 -19.38 3.69 10.36
N TRP A 263 -19.20 4.52 11.38
CA TRP A 263 -20.12 4.60 12.51
C TRP A 263 -21.25 5.59 12.22
N TYR A 264 -22.47 5.12 12.45
CA TYR A 264 -23.79 5.69 12.14
C TYR A 264 -24.11 7.09 12.70
N PHE A 265 -23.12 7.87 13.15
CA PHE A 265 -23.34 9.05 14.01
C PHE A 265 -22.65 10.33 13.52
N LEU A 266 -22.30 10.40 12.24
CA LEU A 266 -21.79 11.61 11.58
C LEU A 266 -22.96 12.46 11.06
N PHE A 267 -23.66 13.12 11.98
CA PHE A 267 -24.85 13.90 11.65
C PHE A 267 -24.46 15.26 11.07
N PRO A 268 -24.96 15.66 9.88
CA PRO A 268 -24.61 16.94 9.28
C PRO A 268 -25.06 18.14 10.13
N PHE A 269 -26.09 17.98 10.97
CA PHE A 269 -26.55 19.01 11.90
C PHE A 269 -25.73 19.11 13.19
N GLN A 270 -24.73 18.24 13.38
CA GLN A 270 -23.81 18.30 14.52
C GLN A 270 -22.45 18.88 14.11
N PRO A 271 -21.81 19.68 14.97
CA PRO A 271 -20.48 20.22 14.70
C PRO A 271 -19.41 19.12 14.74
N ASN A 272 -18.34 19.26 13.97
CA ASN A 272 -17.10 18.50 14.18
C ASN A 272 -16.25 19.04 15.35
N LYS A 273 -16.43 20.32 15.72
CA LYS A 273 -15.74 21.00 16.82
C LYS A 273 -16.66 22.00 17.51
N ILE A 274 -16.50 22.13 18.82
CA ILE A 274 -17.14 23.18 19.61
C ILE A 274 -16.05 23.99 20.30
N ASP A 275 -16.01 25.29 20.06
CA ASP A 275 -15.04 26.21 20.66
C ASP A 275 -13.57 25.76 20.44
N GLY A 276 -13.30 25.17 19.27
CA GLY A 276 -11.98 24.64 18.88
C GLY A 276 -11.67 23.22 19.37
N ILE A 277 -12.51 22.63 20.23
CA ILE A 277 -12.32 21.28 20.76
C ILE A 277 -13.13 20.27 19.92
N PRO A 278 -12.53 19.15 19.46
CA PRO A 278 -13.26 18.10 18.72
C PRO A 278 -14.52 17.64 19.47
N TYR A 279 -15.63 17.51 18.74
CA TYR A 279 -16.91 17.05 19.29
C TYR A 279 -17.32 15.69 18.70
N ASP A 280 -17.76 14.81 19.59
CA ASP A 280 -18.34 13.51 19.25
C ASP A 280 -19.46 13.18 20.24
N ASN A 281 -20.69 13.34 19.78
CA ASN A 281 -21.88 13.12 20.61
C ASN A 281 -21.93 11.70 21.21
N MET A 282 -21.43 10.69 20.50
CA MET A 282 -21.51 9.28 20.93
C MET A 282 -20.37 8.84 21.84
N GLY A 283 -19.35 9.68 22.02
CA GLY A 283 -18.29 9.38 22.97
C GLY A 283 -17.35 8.30 22.50
N THR A 284 -17.14 8.18 21.19
CA THR A 284 -16.15 7.27 20.60
C THR A 284 -14.75 7.91 20.66
N GLY A 285 -14.65 9.23 20.55
CA GLY A 285 -13.42 10.00 20.55
C GLY A 285 -12.67 9.98 19.22
N ALA A 286 -13.29 9.50 18.13
CA ALA A 286 -12.66 9.37 16.83
C ALA A 286 -12.09 10.68 16.27
N GLN A 287 -12.90 11.73 16.26
CA GLN A 287 -12.51 13.07 15.80
C GLN A 287 -11.40 13.65 16.69
N GLY A 288 -11.49 13.44 18.01
CA GLY A 288 -10.45 13.82 18.97
C GLY A 288 -9.10 13.17 18.66
N ALA A 289 -9.08 11.85 18.44
CA ALA A 289 -7.86 11.12 18.13
C ALA A 289 -7.23 11.54 16.79
N LEU A 290 -8.06 11.79 15.77
CA LEU A 290 -7.60 12.21 14.45
C LEU A 290 -7.03 13.62 14.45
N GLU A 291 -7.68 14.56 15.14
CA GLU A 291 -7.25 15.96 15.26
C GLU A 291 -6.00 16.12 16.12
N ASP A 292 -5.87 15.32 17.18
CA ASP A 292 -4.67 15.31 18.02
C ASP A 292 -3.44 14.82 17.24
N GLY A 293 -3.62 13.92 16.26
CA GLY A 293 -2.58 13.53 15.32
C GLY A 293 -1.40 12.75 15.93
N TYR A 294 -1.48 12.36 17.21
CA TYR A 294 -0.42 11.59 17.88
C TYR A 294 -0.71 10.09 17.96
N ASN A 295 -1.92 9.66 17.59
CA ASN A 295 -2.29 8.25 17.54
C ASN A 295 -2.11 7.70 16.13
N TYR A 296 -1.20 6.74 15.98
CA TYR A 296 -0.82 6.21 14.68
C TYR A 296 -0.54 4.72 14.70
N VAL A 297 -0.75 4.12 13.53
CA VAL A 297 -0.10 2.88 13.12
C VAL A 297 0.91 3.23 12.04
N ARG A 298 2.13 2.73 12.19
CA ARG A 298 3.19 2.89 11.22
C ARG A 298 3.77 1.53 10.88
N THR A 299 3.78 1.22 9.60
CA THR A 299 4.49 0.06 9.06
C THR A 299 5.71 0.57 8.31
N TYR A 300 6.86 0.02 8.65
CA TYR A 300 8.09 0.17 7.90
C TYR A 300 8.50 -1.20 7.39
N SER A 301 8.68 -1.32 6.08
CA SER A 301 9.19 -2.52 5.44
C SER A 301 10.48 -2.18 4.71
N GLU A 302 11.46 -3.07 4.82
CA GLU A 302 12.72 -3.05 4.10
C GLU A 302 12.96 -4.43 3.48
N GLN A 303 13.47 -4.44 2.25
CA GLN A 303 14.01 -5.63 1.61
C GLN A 303 15.40 -5.30 1.07
N VAL A 304 16.34 -6.17 1.36
CA VAL A 304 17.63 -6.22 0.69
C VAL A 304 17.72 -7.56 -0.02
N VAL A 305 17.93 -7.53 -1.34
CA VAL A 305 18.19 -8.71 -2.15
C VAL A 305 19.58 -8.53 -2.75
N ASN A 306 20.46 -9.50 -2.54
CA ASN A 306 21.71 -9.64 -3.28
C ASN A 306 21.65 -10.93 -4.10
N ILE A 307 22.02 -10.85 -5.38
CA ILE A 307 22.13 -12.00 -6.28
C ILE A 307 23.52 -11.97 -6.89
N LEU A 308 24.34 -12.95 -6.52
CA LEU A 308 25.64 -13.19 -7.10
C LEU A 308 25.53 -14.35 -8.11
N SER A 309 25.85 -14.07 -9.36
CA SER A 309 25.75 -15.01 -10.47
C SER A 309 27.11 -15.25 -11.12
N ALA A 310 27.37 -16.49 -11.52
CA ALA A 310 28.49 -16.86 -12.37
C ALA A 310 28.00 -17.70 -13.55
N LYS A 311 28.33 -17.26 -14.76
CA LYS A 311 28.11 -17.99 -16.00
C LYS A 311 29.45 -18.53 -16.51
N VAL A 312 29.57 -19.84 -16.53
CA VAL A 312 30.77 -20.58 -16.91
C VAL A 312 30.52 -21.33 -18.23
N THR A 313 31.36 -21.12 -19.22
CA THR A 313 31.30 -21.79 -20.53
C THR A 313 32.55 -22.64 -20.73
N PRO A 314 32.68 -23.78 -20.03
CA PRO A 314 33.91 -24.57 -20.04
C PRO A 314 34.18 -25.23 -21.41
N LEU A 315 33.13 -25.44 -22.22
CA LEU A 315 33.18 -26.03 -23.55
C LEU A 315 32.23 -25.25 -24.47
N LYS A 316 32.48 -25.29 -25.79
CA LYS A 316 31.76 -24.51 -26.82
C LYS A 316 30.22 -24.65 -26.78
N ASP A 317 29.72 -25.78 -26.30
CA ASP A 317 28.30 -26.14 -26.31
C ASP A 317 27.70 -26.30 -24.91
N LEU A 318 28.50 -26.09 -23.85
CA LEU A 318 28.11 -26.27 -22.45
C LEU A 318 28.17 -24.95 -21.71
N VAL A 319 27.03 -24.52 -21.17
CA VAL A 319 26.93 -23.34 -20.29
C VAL A 319 26.44 -23.79 -18.92
N VAL A 320 27.19 -23.47 -17.88
CA VAL A 320 26.82 -23.71 -16.47
C VAL A 320 26.58 -22.35 -15.82
N ASN A 321 25.43 -22.21 -15.16
CA ASN A 321 25.09 -21.03 -14.39
C ASN A 321 25.03 -21.42 -12.91
N VAL A 322 25.57 -20.54 -12.06
CA VAL A 322 25.50 -20.63 -10.62
C VAL A 322 24.96 -19.30 -10.12
N ASP A 323 23.83 -19.32 -9.42
CA ASP A 323 23.23 -18.15 -8.81
C ASP A 323 23.08 -18.39 -7.31
N TYR A 324 23.69 -17.53 -6.50
CA TYR A 324 23.44 -17.47 -5.08
C TYR A 324 22.70 -16.18 -4.77
N SER A 325 21.60 -16.28 -4.03
CA SER A 325 20.84 -15.13 -3.61
C SER A 325 20.63 -15.13 -2.11
N ASN A 326 20.69 -13.93 -1.54
CA ASN A 326 20.37 -13.64 -0.15
C ASN A 326 19.32 -12.54 -0.13
N THR A 327 18.19 -12.82 0.51
CA THR A 327 17.10 -11.87 0.72
C THR A 327 16.89 -11.67 2.21
N ILE A 328 16.96 -10.42 2.65
CA ILE A 328 16.65 -10.02 4.02
C ILE A 328 15.41 -9.14 3.95
N ASN A 329 14.34 -9.57 4.60
CA ASN A 329 13.13 -8.79 4.77
C ASN A 329 13.05 -8.32 6.22
N HIS A 330 12.89 -7.03 6.44
CA HIS A 330 12.61 -6.47 7.75
C HIS A 330 11.27 -5.76 7.72
N ILE A 331 10.38 -6.12 8.65
CA ILE A 331 9.11 -5.41 8.85
C ILE A 331 9.06 -4.96 10.30
N ALA A 332 8.84 -3.67 10.51
CA ALA A 332 8.62 -3.07 11.81
C ALA A 332 7.25 -2.41 11.82
N ASN A 333 6.38 -2.83 12.74
CA ASN A 333 5.11 -2.14 12.99
C ASN A 333 5.19 -1.44 14.34
N SER A 334 4.78 -0.18 14.36
CA SER A 334 4.68 0.63 15.56
C SER A 334 3.25 1.17 15.67
N THR A 335 2.58 0.87 16.79
CA THR A 335 1.29 1.45 17.14
C THR A 335 1.48 2.34 18.35
N ARG A 336 1.27 3.64 18.17
CA ARG A 336 1.28 4.61 19.28
C ARG A 336 -0.14 5.06 19.58
N LEU A 337 -0.50 4.97 20.85
CA LEU A 337 -1.70 5.54 21.42
C LEU A 337 -1.30 6.51 22.54
N ASN A 338 -1.92 7.67 22.53
CA ASN A 338 -1.87 8.72 23.52
C ASN A 338 -3.29 9.07 23.95
N PRO A 339 -3.46 9.54 25.21
CA PRO A 339 -4.66 10.23 25.62
C PRO A 339 -4.88 11.51 24.82
N PHE A 340 -6.14 11.82 24.48
CA PHE A 340 -6.56 13.02 23.76
C PHE A 340 -7.85 13.58 24.37
N ASN A 341 -8.07 14.88 24.21
CA ASN A 341 -9.25 15.58 24.74
C ASN A 341 -10.31 15.75 23.65
N TYR A 342 -11.58 15.62 24.03
CA TYR A 342 -12.71 15.89 23.15
C TYR A 342 -13.97 16.21 23.99
N LEU A 343 -15.01 16.71 23.33
CA LEU A 343 -16.32 16.96 23.92
C LEU A 343 -17.30 15.86 23.50
N THR A 344 -18.17 15.44 24.41
CA THR A 344 -19.12 14.37 24.14
C THR A 344 -20.49 14.59 24.76
N THR A 345 -21.47 13.75 24.40
CA THR A 345 -22.89 13.87 24.73
C THR A 345 -23.54 15.15 24.21
N ALA A 346 -24.87 15.22 24.28
CA ALA A 346 -25.60 16.42 23.96
C ALA A 346 -25.26 17.60 24.91
N LYS A 347 -24.66 17.36 26.09
CA LYS A 347 -24.22 18.42 27.01
C LYS A 347 -22.86 19.03 26.66
N ALA A 348 -22.17 18.53 25.62
CA ALA A 348 -20.79 18.92 25.31
C ALA A 348 -19.86 18.78 26.54
N THR A 349 -19.94 17.63 27.21
CA THR A 349 -19.15 17.33 28.40
C THR A 349 -17.70 17.01 27.99
N PRO A 350 -16.69 17.62 28.63
CA PRO A 350 -15.30 17.26 28.42
C PRO A 350 -15.02 15.80 28.76
N ALA A 351 -14.29 15.13 27.88
CA ALA A 351 -13.86 13.75 28.04
C ALA A 351 -12.40 13.59 27.60
N VAL A 352 -11.74 12.61 28.22
CA VAL A 352 -10.40 12.15 27.81
C VAL A 352 -10.58 10.75 27.24
N GLY A 353 -10.17 10.57 25.98
CA GLY A 353 -10.13 9.29 25.30
C GLY A 353 -8.69 8.86 25.07
N GLY A 354 -8.49 7.60 24.71
CA GLY A 354 -7.20 7.08 24.30
C GLY A 354 -6.48 6.37 25.43
N LEU A 355 -5.53 5.53 25.05
CA LEU A 355 -4.64 4.81 25.95
C LEU A 355 -3.27 5.47 25.93
N ASN A 356 -2.45 5.32 26.96
CA ASN A 356 -1.02 5.61 26.85
C ASN A 356 -0.28 4.30 26.60
N ARG A 357 -0.09 3.94 25.32
CA ARG A 357 0.52 2.67 24.94
C ARG A 357 1.41 2.83 23.72
N LEU A 358 2.54 2.15 23.72
CA LEU A 358 3.35 1.92 22.53
C LEU A 358 3.48 0.41 22.36
N THR A 359 3.18 -0.07 21.16
CA THR A 359 3.38 -1.46 20.78
C THR A 359 4.27 -1.49 19.56
N GLU A 360 5.39 -2.19 19.66
CA GLU A 360 6.30 -2.42 18.54
C GLU A 360 6.41 -3.91 18.28
N THR A 361 6.41 -4.28 17.00
CA THR A 361 6.74 -5.64 16.55
C THR A 361 7.77 -5.53 15.45
N ARG A 362 8.76 -6.42 15.46
CA ARG A 362 9.83 -6.44 14.47
C ARG A 362 10.05 -7.87 14.01
N ASN A 363 9.84 -8.09 12.73
CA ASN A 363 10.11 -9.36 12.08
C ASN A 363 11.29 -9.19 11.13
N ARG A 364 12.22 -10.15 11.14
CA ARG A 364 13.30 -10.28 10.17
C ARG A 364 13.27 -11.67 9.57
N ASN A 365 13.12 -11.74 8.26
CA ASN A 365 13.15 -13.00 7.52
C ASN A 365 14.38 -13.03 6.63
N TYR A 366 15.13 -14.11 6.72
CA TYR A 366 16.28 -14.42 5.89
C TYR A 366 15.89 -15.52 4.93
N TYR A 367 16.17 -15.33 3.65
CA TYR A 367 15.92 -16.31 2.61
C TYR A 367 17.14 -16.42 1.72
N ASN A 368 17.70 -17.62 1.63
CA ASN A 368 18.84 -17.92 0.78
C ASN A 368 18.41 -18.92 -0.29
N ALA A 369 18.83 -18.70 -1.53
CA ALA A 369 18.63 -19.68 -2.60
C ALA A 369 19.91 -19.85 -3.42
N LEU A 370 20.29 -21.11 -3.63
CA LEU A 370 21.38 -21.53 -4.51
C LEU A 370 20.79 -22.28 -5.70
N ASN A 371 21.05 -21.79 -6.90
CA ASN A 371 20.71 -22.45 -8.15
C ASN A 371 22.00 -22.81 -8.89
N ILE A 372 22.10 -24.06 -9.34
CA ILE A 372 23.19 -24.52 -10.21
C ILE A 372 22.55 -25.27 -11.37
N TYR A 373 22.73 -24.79 -12.60
CA TYR A 373 22.18 -25.49 -13.76
C TYR A 373 23.07 -25.41 -14.99
N GLY A 374 23.18 -26.55 -15.68
CA GLY A 374 23.93 -26.72 -16.91
C GLY A 374 23.01 -26.90 -18.10
N THR A 375 23.37 -26.29 -19.22
CA THR A 375 22.71 -26.47 -20.51
C THR A 375 23.73 -26.94 -21.54
N TYR A 376 23.45 -28.07 -22.17
CA TYR A 376 24.19 -28.55 -23.33
C TYR A 376 23.33 -28.40 -24.59
N SER A 377 23.79 -27.62 -25.57
CA SER A 377 23.05 -27.37 -26.82
C SER A 377 23.87 -27.81 -28.02
N LYS A 378 23.32 -28.69 -28.87
CA LYS A 378 24.00 -29.15 -30.08
C LYS A 378 23.07 -29.15 -31.29
N SER A 379 23.58 -28.65 -32.40
CA SER A 379 22.93 -28.72 -33.71
C SER A 379 23.57 -29.80 -34.57
N PHE A 380 22.76 -30.50 -35.34
CA PHE A 380 23.15 -31.58 -36.24
C PHE A 380 22.63 -31.32 -37.66
N PHE A 381 23.25 -31.97 -38.66
CA PHE A 381 22.82 -31.94 -40.07
C PHE A 381 22.66 -30.53 -40.67
N ASN A 382 23.70 -29.69 -40.60
CA ASN A 382 23.67 -28.29 -41.05
C ASN A 382 22.49 -27.51 -40.44
N ASP A 383 22.36 -27.57 -39.12
CA ASP A 383 21.34 -26.87 -38.31
C ASP A 383 19.88 -27.28 -38.54
N LYS A 384 19.62 -28.40 -39.22
CA LYS A 384 18.25 -28.93 -39.39
C LYS A 384 17.67 -29.54 -38.12
N HIS A 385 18.52 -30.03 -37.22
CA HIS A 385 18.10 -30.60 -35.94
C HIS A 385 18.83 -29.91 -34.79
N HIS A 386 18.08 -29.43 -33.79
CA HIS A 386 18.63 -28.80 -32.60
C HIS A 386 18.18 -29.57 -31.36
N THR A 387 19.12 -29.91 -30.49
CA THR A 387 18.85 -30.57 -29.20
C THR A 387 19.44 -29.75 -28.08
N LYS A 388 18.64 -29.52 -27.04
CA LYS A 388 19.03 -28.82 -25.82
C LYS A 388 18.68 -29.68 -24.61
N LEU A 389 19.69 -30.02 -23.82
CA LEU A 389 19.53 -30.71 -22.53
C LEU A 389 19.81 -29.72 -21.41
N LEU A 390 18.92 -29.65 -20.42
CA LEU A 390 19.08 -28.85 -19.21
C LEU A 390 19.01 -29.76 -17.98
N LEU A 391 19.99 -29.62 -17.09
CA LEU A 391 20.00 -30.28 -15.78
C LEU A 391 20.34 -29.23 -14.73
N GLY A 392 19.69 -29.31 -13.56
CA GLY A 392 19.92 -28.33 -12.51
C GLY A 392 19.58 -28.84 -11.11
N TYR A 393 20.07 -28.09 -10.14
CA TYR A 393 19.87 -28.26 -8.71
C TYR A 393 19.48 -26.91 -8.12
N ASN A 394 18.51 -26.93 -7.21
CA ASN A 394 18.06 -25.77 -6.45
C ASN A 394 18.03 -26.17 -4.96
N GLN A 395 18.55 -25.28 -4.12
CA GLN A 395 18.49 -25.40 -2.67
C GLN A 395 18.06 -24.07 -2.07
N GLU A 396 17.20 -24.13 -1.06
CA GLU A 396 16.65 -22.96 -0.41
C GLU A 396 16.66 -23.14 1.10
N ASP A 397 16.89 -22.04 1.79
CA ASP A 397 16.91 -21.97 3.25
C ASP A 397 16.16 -20.71 3.69
N ALA A 398 15.29 -20.85 4.67
CA ALA A 398 14.47 -19.76 5.19
C ALA A 398 14.49 -19.77 6.72
N ASN A 399 14.80 -18.62 7.31
CA ASN A 399 14.76 -18.42 8.75
C ASN A 399 14.02 -17.11 9.10
N SER A 400 13.39 -17.07 10.27
CA SER A 400 12.63 -15.91 10.75
C SER A 400 12.94 -15.62 12.21
N ASP A 401 13.28 -14.37 12.51
CA ASP A 401 13.44 -13.83 13.85
C ASP A 401 12.31 -12.83 14.13
N ASN A 402 11.51 -13.08 15.16
CA ASN A 402 10.36 -12.25 15.53
C ASN A 402 10.57 -11.70 16.96
N ILE A 403 10.42 -10.37 17.13
CA ILE A 403 10.56 -9.65 18.40
C ILE A 403 9.32 -8.81 18.66
#